data_AF-A0A0F3QDZ0-F1
#
_entry.id   AF-A0A0F3QDZ0-F1
#
_cell.length_a   1.000
_cell.length_b   1.000
_cell.length_c   1.000
_cell.angle_alpha   90.00
_cell.angle_beta   90.00
_cell.angle_gamma   90.00
#
_symmetry.space_group_name_H-M   'P 1'
#
loop_
_entity.id
_entity.type
_entity.pdbx_description
1 polymer ?
#
loop_
_entity_poly.entity_id
_entity_poly.type
_entity_poly.pdbx_seq_one_letter_code
_entity_poly.pdbx_strand_id
1 'polypeptide(L)'
;MTKIKEDDKIELEKILKSHLNPELGVIIMGSLAHRWEQQGIEKERARSAIKIKKEKINIAKKMLTRNKPLDEIIDFTGLKKEEIEKLKT
;
A
#
# COMPACT_ATOMS: atom_id res chain seq x y z
N MET A 1 0.94 4.29 -14.19
CA MET A 1 2.27 4.80 -13.81
C MET A 1 3.31 3.72 -14.07
N THR A 2 4.35 4.04 -14.85
CA THR A 2 5.45 3.12 -15.18
C THR A 2 6.28 2.87 -13.92
N LYS A 3 6.42 1.61 -13.49
CA LYS A 3 7.23 1.22 -12.34
C LYS A 3 8.69 1.13 -12.79
N ILE A 4 9.52 2.05 -12.32
CA ILE A 4 10.98 2.01 -12.50
C ILE A 4 11.54 0.95 -11.54
N LYS A 5 12.29 -0.02 -12.06
CA LYS A 5 12.93 -1.07 -11.25
C LYS A 5 14.11 -0.49 -10.49
N GLU A 6 14.60 -1.23 -9.49
CA GLU A 6 15.75 -0.78 -8.70
C GLU A 6 17.02 -0.65 -9.55
N ASP A 7 17.23 -1.59 -10.48
CA ASP A 7 18.34 -1.55 -11.44
C ASP A 7 18.28 -0.28 -12.31
N ASP A 8 17.09 0.06 -12.82
CA ASP A 8 16.88 1.27 -13.63
C ASP A 8 17.18 2.56 -12.81
N LYS A 9 16.91 2.56 -11.50
CA LYS A 9 17.23 3.71 -10.61
C LYS A 9 18.74 3.87 -10.44
N ILE A 10 19.47 2.77 -10.32
CA ILE A 10 20.92 2.75 -10.18
C ILE A 10 21.58 3.25 -11.46
N GLU A 11 21.10 2.82 -12.63
CA GLU A 11 21.58 3.32 -13.91
C GLU A 11 21.30 4.82 -14.09
N LEU A 12 20.08 5.27 -13.74
CA LEU A 12 19.73 6.69 -13.77
C LEU A 12 20.64 7.52 -12.86
N GLU A 13 20.94 7.05 -11.65
CA GLU A 13 21.85 7.76 -10.74
C GLU A 13 23.26 7.91 -11.33
N LYS A 14 23.79 6.86 -11.99
CA LYS A 14 25.09 6.90 -12.67
C LYS A 14 25.10 7.90 -13.82
N ILE A 15 24.05 7.91 -14.65
CA ILE A 15 23.93 8.85 -15.78
C ILE A 15 23.85 10.30 -15.26
N LEU A 16 23.02 10.54 -14.24
CA LEU A 16 22.83 11.86 -13.66
C LEU A 16 24.12 12.39 -13.01
N LYS A 17 24.85 11.56 -12.27
CA LYS A 17 26.14 11.94 -11.66
C LYS A 17 27.24 12.25 -12.67
N SER A 18 27.22 11.59 -13.84
CA SER A 18 28.24 11.77 -14.87
C SER A 18 27.97 12.94 -15.82
N HIS A 19 26.73 13.40 -15.93
CA HIS A 19 26.32 14.40 -16.93
C HIS A 19 25.73 15.70 -16.37
N LEU A 20 25.51 15.80 -15.05
CA LEU A 20 24.99 17.01 -14.42
C LEU A 20 26.10 17.85 -13.77
N ASN A 21 25.94 19.18 -13.87
CA ASN A 21 26.69 20.11 -13.02
C ASN A 21 26.33 19.83 -11.54
N PRO A 22 27.32 19.85 -10.62
CA PRO A 22 27.13 19.64 -9.18
C PRO A 22 25.86 20.25 -8.56
N GLU A 23 25.54 21.52 -8.82
CA GLU A 23 24.36 22.17 -8.21
C GLU A 23 23.04 21.57 -8.72
N LEU A 24 22.92 21.38 -10.04
CA LEU A 24 21.74 20.75 -10.64
C LEU A 24 21.63 19.26 -10.26
N GLY A 25 22.77 18.59 -10.12
CA GLY A 25 22.87 17.21 -9.65
C GLY A 25 22.25 17.03 -8.26
N VAL A 26 22.59 17.92 -7.32
CA VAL A 26 22.04 17.89 -5.94
C VAL A 26 20.52 18.08 -5.95
N ILE A 27 20.01 19.06 -6.70
CA ILE A 27 18.57 19.36 -6.76
C ILE A 27 17.77 18.20 -7.35
N ILE A 28 18.22 17.66 -8.48
CA ILE A 28 17.52 16.59 -9.20
C ILE A 28 17.59 15.27 -8.42
N MET A 29 18.77 14.89 -7.90
CA MET A 29 18.91 13.68 -7.10
C MET A 29 18.10 13.74 -5.80
N GLY A 30 18.07 14.91 -5.12
CA GLY A 30 17.25 15.11 -3.93
C GLY A 30 15.74 14.94 -4.22
N SER A 31 15.27 15.52 -5.32
CA SER A 31 13.87 15.39 -5.76
C SER A 31 13.51 13.95 -6.11
N LEU A 32 14.42 13.21 -6.76
CA LEU A 32 14.21 11.79 -7.11
C LEU A 32 14.19 10.91 -5.86
N ALA A 33 15.11 11.12 -4.93
CA ALA A 33 15.17 10.39 -3.67
C ALA A 33 13.86 10.54 -2.89
N HIS A 34 13.37 11.78 -2.73
CA HIS A 34 12.10 12.05 -2.06
C HIS A 34 10.93 11.34 -2.74
N ARG A 35 10.86 11.37 -4.07
CA ARG A 35 9.79 10.69 -4.83
C ARG A 35 9.84 9.18 -4.64
N TRP A 36 11.02 8.57 -4.60
CA TRP A 36 11.15 7.12 -4.39
C TRP A 36 10.78 6.70 -2.97
N GLU A 37 11.14 7.50 -1.97
CA GLU A 37 10.71 7.31 -0.59
C GLU A 37 9.19 7.35 -0.47
N GLN A 38 8.54 8.38 -1.03
CA GLN A 38 7.07 8.50 -1.05
C GLN A 38 6.40 7.30 -1.74
N GLN A 39 6.94 6.84 -2.86
CA GLN A 39 6.44 5.62 -3.52
C GLN A 39 6.60 4.37 -2.64
N GLY A 40 7.67 4.27 -1.86
CA GLY A 40 7.87 3.19 -0.89
C GLY A 40 6.79 3.20 0.19
N ILE A 41 6.57 4.37 0.81
CA ILE A 41 5.55 4.57 1.85
C ILE A 41 4.15 4.25 1.32
N GLU A 42 3.80 4.72 0.13
CA GLU A 42 2.47 4.47 -0.46
C GLU A 42 2.25 2.97 -0.73
N LYS A 43 3.27 2.27 -1.26
CA LYS A 43 3.23 0.82 -1.46
C LYS A 43 3.04 0.07 -0.14
N GLU A 44 3.74 0.47 0.91
CA GLU A 44 3.59 -0.14 2.23
C GLU A 44 2.19 0.12 2.79
N ARG A 45 1.70 1.36 2.73
CA ARG A 45 0.34 1.72 3.16
C ARG A 45 -0.72 0.89 2.44
N ALA A 46 -0.59 0.70 1.12
CA ALA A 46 -1.49 -0.14 0.33
C ALA A 46 -1.44 -1.60 0.77
N ARG A 47 -0.23 -2.18 1.00
CA ARG A 47 -0.07 -3.55 1.51
C ARG A 47 -0.69 -3.72 2.90
N SER A 48 -0.45 -2.76 3.80
CA SER A 48 -1.01 -2.75 5.14
C SER A 48 -2.54 -2.65 5.13
N ALA A 49 -3.11 -1.82 4.26
CA ALA A 49 -4.56 -1.73 4.08
C ALA A 49 -5.18 -3.06 3.60
N ILE A 50 -4.52 -3.75 2.66
CA ILE A 50 -4.95 -5.09 2.21
C ILE A 50 -4.90 -6.09 3.36
N LYS A 51 -3.83 -6.08 4.16
CA LYS A 51 -3.67 -6.97 5.32
C LYS A 51 -4.78 -6.73 6.35
N ILE A 52 -5.01 -5.48 6.73
CA ILE A 52 -6.07 -5.09 7.67
C ILE A 52 -7.44 -5.53 7.15
N LYS A 53 -7.73 -5.30 5.86
CA LYS A 53 -9.00 -5.74 5.25
C LYS A 53 -9.16 -7.27 5.31
N LYS A 54 -8.09 -8.02 5.05
CA LYS A 54 -8.10 -9.49 5.14
C LYS A 54 -8.36 -9.97 6.58
N GLU A 55 -7.75 -9.32 7.57
CA GLU A 55 -8.00 -9.64 8.99
C GLU A 55 -9.44 -9.35 9.40
N LYS A 56 -10.00 -8.20 9.01
CA LYS A 56 -11.41 -7.87 9.22
C LYS A 56 -12.35 -8.92 8.64
N ILE A 57 -12.10 -9.37 7.41
CA ILE A 57 -12.87 -10.44 6.77
C ILE A 57 -12.75 -11.76 7.54
N ASN A 58 -11.56 -12.11 8.02
CA ASN A 58 -11.35 -13.34 8.79
C ASN A 58 -12.09 -13.32 10.14
N ILE A 59 -12.10 -12.16 10.82
CA ILE A 59 -12.86 -11.96 12.06
C ILE A 59 -14.35 -12.09 11.77
N ALA A 60 -14.86 -11.42 10.73
CA ALA A 60 -16.27 -11.50 10.33
C ALA A 60 -16.70 -12.95 10.05
N LYS A 61 -15.89 -13.73 9.33
CA LYS A 61 -16.14 -15.16 9.10
C LYS A 61 -16.25 -15.95 10.40
N LYS A 62 -15.31 -15.75 11.33
CA LYS A 62 -15.35 -16.42 12.65
C LYS A 62 -16.59 -16.04 13.45
N MET A 63 -17.01 -14.78 13.40
CA MET A 63 -18.23 -14.34 14.09
C MET A 63 -19.50 -14.93 13.45
N LEU A 64 -19.56 -15.00 12.11
CA LEU A 64 -20.63 -15.68 11.38
C LEU A 64 -20.74 -17.16 11.78
N THR A 65 -19.61 -17.88 11.85
CA THR A 65 -19.61 -19.30 12.29
C THR A 65 -20.08 -19.50 13.72
N ARG A 66 -20.06 -18.44 14.55
CA ARG A 66 -20.54 -18.43 15.93
C ARG A 66 -21.97 -17.91 16.05
N ASN A 67 -22.69 -17.75 14.93
CA ASN A 67 -24.05 -17.19 14.86
C ASN A 67 -24.18 -15.81 15.54
N LYS A 68 -23.12 -15.00 15.48
CA LYS A 68 -23.19 -13.62 15.96
C LYS A 68 -24.14 -12.78 15.10
N PRO A 69 -24.92 -11.86 15.71
CA PRO A 69 -25.84 -11.01 14.98
C PRO A 69 -25.08 -10.11 14.01
N LEU A 70 -25.74 -9.78 12.89
CA LEU A 70 -25.12 -9.03 11.80
C LEU A 70 -24.64 -7.64 12.25
N ASP A 71 -25.44 -6.95 13.08
CA ASP A 71 -25.08 -5.63 13.62
C ASP A 71 -23.80 -5.68 14.47
N GLU A 72 -23.62 -6.71 15.33
CA GLU A 72 -22.39 -6.88 16.12
C GLU A 72 -21.16 -7.10 15.22
N ILE A 73 -21.32 -7.78 14.09
CA ILE A 73 -20.23 -7.99 13.12
C ILE A 73 -19.89 -6.69 12.40
N ILE A 74 -20.89 -5.89 12.03
CA ILE A 74 -20.70 -4.58 11.40
C ILE A 74 -19.96 -3.66 12.36
N ASP A 75 -20.42 -3.54 13.60
CA ASP A 75 -19.81 -2.67 14.62
C ASP A 75 -18.36 -3.06 14.91
N PHE A 76 -18.07 -4.36 15.03
CA PHE A 76 -16.74 -4.83 15.40
C PHE A 76 -15.72 -4.77 14.25
N THR A 77 -16.15 -5.01 13.01
CA THR A 77 -15.25 -5.09 11.85
C THR A 77 -15.23 -3.82 11.00
N GLY A 78 -16.27 -3.01 11.09
CA GLY A 78 -16.53 -1.86 10.21
C GLY A 78 -16.78 -2.25 8.76
N LEU A 79 -17.09 -3.52 8.48
CA LEU A 79 -17.48 -3.98 7.14
C LEU A 79 -18.93 -3.61 6.85
N LYS A 80 -19.23 -3.33 5.58
CA LYS A 80 -20.62 -3.09 5.17
C LYS A 80 -21.41 -4.39 5.20
N LYS A 81 -22.73 -4.28 5.43
CA LYS A 81 -23.67 -5.41 5.35
C LYS A 81 -23.48 -6.24 4.07
N GLU A 82 -23.40 -5.58 2.92
CA GLU A 82 -23.19 -6.22 1.62
C GLU A 82 -21.88 -7.03 1.53
N GLU A 83 -20.81 -6.54 2.18
CA GLU A 83 -19.53 -7.26 2.24
C GLU A 83 -19.66 -8.51 3.11
N ILE A 84 -20.36 -8.43 4.23
CA ILE A 84 -20.59 -9.56 5.15
C ILE A 84 -21.52 -10.60 4.53
N GLU A 85 -22.57 -10.18 3.81
CA GLU A 85 -23.50 -11.09 3.13
C GLU A 85 -22.78 -11.96 2.08
N LYS A 86 -21.81 -11.38 1.35
CA LYS A 86 -20.95 -12.14 0.43
C LYS A 86 -20.07 -13.19 1.14
N LEU A 87 -19.81 -13.05 2.44
CA LEU A 87 -19.04 -14.02 3.23
C LEU A 87 -19.85 -15.22 3.72
N LYS A 88 -21.19 -15.17 3.60
CA LYS A 88 -22.10 -16.27 3.97
C LYS A 88 -22.22 -17.33 2.87
N THR A 89 -21.68 -17.04 1.69
CA THR A 89 -21.55 -17.95 0.54
C THR A 89 -20.45 -18.98 0.80
#